data_AF-A0A6P1F260-F1
#
_entry.id   AF-A0A6P1F260-F1
#
_cell.length_a   1.000
_cell.length_b   1.000
_cell.length_c   1.000
_cell.angle_alpha   90.00
_cell.angle_beta   90.00
_cell.angle_gamma   90.00
#
_symmetry.space_group_name_H-M   'P 1'
#
loop_
_entity.id
_entity.type
_entity.pdbx_description
1 polymer ?
#
loop_
_entity_poly.entity_id
_entity_poly.type
_entity_poly.pdbx_seq_one_letter_code
_entity_poly.pdbx_strand_id
1 'polypeptide(L)'
;MSTVASAIAVSATTLVLTGCGPTEYRGYESGIDGVLWRQIAAFEDPLSFELYQPRVNEPDPYLAALSGTRWDGSPSTATEIDLDAGGVVLYNLSSTPSAAEVSVFIASGPRSPIDDGASPSEVYTCYRIETEFVGDPMPSAGRVLLDSCPEPLVSLLPEDAAFASGEVFDG
;
A
#
# COMPACT_ATOMS: atom_id res chain seq x y z
N MET A 1 -47.51 -18.41 -51.37
CA MET A 1 -46.32 -19.07 -50.79
C MET A 1 -45.41 -17.98 -50.26
N SER A 2 -45.38 -17.83 -48.94
CA SER A 2 -44.53 -16.85 -48.24
C SER A 2 -43.16 -17.46 -48.02
N THR A 3 -42.09 -16.73 -48.35
CA THR A 3 -40.76 -17.00 -47.82
C THR A 3 -40.13 -15.65 -47.46
N VAL A 4 -40.04 -15.40 -46.15
CA VAL A 4 -39.33 -14.29 -45.53
C VAL A 4 -37.87 -14.69 -45.43
N ALA A 5 -36.95 -13.86 -45.91
CA ALA A 5 -35.52 -14.02 -45.67
C ALA A 5 -35.00 -12.75 -44.98
N SER A 6 -35.01 -12.77 -43.65
CA SER A 6 -34.34 -11.79 -42.80
C SER A 6 -32.84 -12.06 -42.83
N ALA A 7 -32.05 -11.13 -43.35
CA ALA A 7 -30.60 -11.13 -43.21
C ALA A 7 -30.23 -10.30 -41.98
N ILE A 8 -29.91 -10.98 -40.88
CA ILE A 8 -29.35 -10.38 -39.67
C ILE A 8 -27.85 -10.18 -39.97
N ALA A 9 -27.44 -8.95 -40.22
CA ALA A 9 -26.02 -8.60 -40.24
C ALA A 9 -25.52 -8.60 -38.80
N VAL A 10 -24.70 -9.60 -38.47
CA VAL A 10 -24.03 -9.73 -37.18
C VAL A 10 -22.95 -8.65 -37.10
N SER A 11 -23.18 -7.65 -36.25
CA SER A 11 -22.18 -6.67 -35.85
C SER A 11 -21.06 -7.40 -35.10
N ALA A 12 -19.88 -7.49 -35.71
CA ALA A 12 -18.67 -7.92 -35.03
C ALA A 12 -18.21 -6.80 -34.10
N THR A 13 -18.66 -6.83 -32.84
CA THR A 13 -18.14 -5.96 -31.80
C THR A 13 -16.77 -6.47 -31.40
N THR A 14 -15.71 -5.86 -31.93
CA THR A 14 -14.36 -6.02 -31.41
C THR A 14 -14.30 -5.50 -29.98
N LEU A 15 -14.28 -6.42 -29.00
CA LEU A 15 -13.93 -6.13 -27.61
C LEU A 15 -12.47 -5.65 -27.59
N VAL A 16 -12.29 -4.36 -27.32
CA VAL A 16 -10.98 -3.78 -27.03
C VAL A 16 -10.60 -4.28 -25.63
N LEU A 17 -9.62 -5.19 -25.55
CA LEU A 17 -8.96 -5.58 -24.30
C LEU A 17 -8.18 -4.35 -23.78
N THR A 18 -8.83 -3.51 -23.00
CA THR A 18 -8.17 -2.46 -22.24
C THR A 18 -7.54 -3.06 -20.99
N GLY A 19 -6.21 -2.92 -20.86
CA GLY A 19 -5.57 -2.79 -19.55
C GLY A 19 -4.59 -3.90 -19.17
N CYS A 20 -3.43 -4.00 -19.84
CA CYS A 20 -2.23 -4.55 -19.20
C CYS A 20 -1.61 -3.45 -18.32
N GLY A 21 -2.26 -3.15 -17.21
CA GLY A 21 -1.69 -2.35 -16.12
C GLY A 21 -1.85 -3.14 -14.83
N PRO A 22 -0.99 -2.94 -13.83
CA PRO A 22 -1.17 -3.57 -12.52
C PRO A 22 -2.55 -3.19 -11.97
N THR A 23 -3.24 -4.18 -11.39
CA THR A 23 -4.54 -3.94 -10.76
C THR A 23 -4.35 -2.96 -9.59
N GLU A 24 -5.11 -1.86 -9.60
CA GLU A 24 -5.15 -0.90 -8.50
C GLU A 24 -6.46 -1.03 -7.73
N TYR A 25 -6.35 -1.19 -6.41
CA TYR A 25 -7.48 -1.24 -5.48
C TYR A 25 -7.63 0.12 -4.80
N ARG A 26 -8.77 0.79 -5.01
CA ARG A 26 -9.08 2.09 -4.40
C ARG A 26 -10.43 2.08 -3.70
N GLY A 27 -10.52 2.77 -2.57
CA GLY A 27 -11.74 2.92 -1.76
C GLY A 27 -12.17 1.65 -1.01
N TYR A 28 -13.15 1.82 -0.12
CA TYR A 28 -13.64 0.75 0.76
C TYR A 28 -14.23 -0.46 0.01
N GLU A 29 -14.93 -0.23 -1.11
CA GLU A 29 -15.51 -1.28 -1.95
C GLU A 29 -14.54 -1.73 -3.06
N SER A 30 -13.23 -1.67 -2.83
CA SER A 30 -12.22 -2.00 -3.83
C SER A 30 -12.30 -3.43 -4.36
N GLY A 31 -12.97 -4.33 -3.62
CA GLY A 31 -13.02 -5.75 -3.95
C GLY A 31 -11.73 -6.50 -3.58
N ILE A 32 -10.83 -5.87 -2.81
CA ILE A 32 -9.75 -6.60 -2.17
C ILE A 32 -10.35 -7.69 -1.27
N ASP A 33 -9.80 -8.89 -1.32
CA ASP A 33 -10.29 -9.95 -0.46
C ASP A 33 -9.87 -9.72 1.01
N GLY A 34 -10.63 -10.28 1.93
CA GLY A 34 -10.36 -10.14 3.35
C GLY A 34 -9.10 -10.87 3.83
N VAL A 35 -8.46 -11.72 3.03
CA VAL A 35 -7.21 -12.41 3.41
C VAL A 35 -6.06 -11.42 3.29
N LEU A 36 -5.89 -10.84 2.11
CA LEU A 36 -4.86 -9.85 1.82
C LEU A 36 -5.04 -8.59 2.69
N TRP A 37 -6.28 -8.17 2.92
CA TRP A 37 -6.60 -7.09 3.84
C TRP A 37 -6.05 -7.33 5.25
N ARG A 38 -6.29 -8.52 5.81
CA ARG A 38 -5.81 -8.87 7.16
C ARG A 38 -4.29 -8.99 7.24
N GLN A 39 -3.64 -9.37 6.15
CA GLN A 39 -2.18 -9.46 6.11
C GLN A 39 -1.52 -8.08 6.13
N ILE A 40 -2.06 -7.09 5.39
CA ILE A 40 -1.62 -5.69 5.54
C ILE A 40 -1.89 -5.18 6.95
N ALA A 41 -3.11 -5.38 7.47
CA ALA A 41 -3.50 -4.92 8.81
C ALA A 41 -2.57 -5.48 9.92
N ALA A 42 -2.08 -6.72 9.77
CA ALA A 42 -1.15 -7.31 10.73
C ALA A 42 0.18 -6.54 10.88
N PHE A 43 0.58 -5.79 9.85
CA PHE A 43 1.74 -4.91 9.88
C PHE A 43 1.36 -3.46 10.18
N GLU A 44 0.22 -3.00 9.65
CA GLU A 44 -0.25 -1.64 9.80
C GLU A 44 -0.75 -1.32 11.21
N ASP A 45 -1.43 -2.26 11.89
CA ASP A 45 -2.02 -2.02 13.21
C ASP A 45 -0.96 -1.70 14.29
N PRO A 46 0.14 -2.49 14.43
CA PRO A 46 1.20 -2.16 15.38
C PRO A 46 1.88 -0.82 15.06
N LEU A 47 2.14 -0.55 13.77
CA LEU A 47 2.74 0.71 13.35
C LEU A 47 1.81 1.90 13.63
N SER A 48 0.52 1.76 13.36
CA SER A 48 -0.49 2.79 13.63
C SER A 48 -0.55 3.13 15.12
N PHE A 49 -0.44 2.11 15.99
CA PHE A 49 -0.34 2.34 17.42
C PHE A 49 0.88 3.21 17.78
N GLU A 50 2.05 2.94 17.19
CA GLU A 50 3.26 3.72 17.43
C GLU A 50 3.16 5.16 16.88
N LEU A 51 2.54 5.32 15.71
CA LEU A 51 2.38 6.62 15.04
C LEU A 51 1.41 7.55 15.77
N TYR A 52 0.28 7.03 16.25
CA TYR A 52 -0.82 7.82 16.82
C TYR A 52 -0.90 7.79 18.36
N GLN A 53 -0.18 6.87 19.01
CA GLN A 53 -0.07 6.81 20.48
C GLN A 53 1.41 6.77 20.92
N PRO A 54 2.22 7.78 20.53
CA PRO A 54 3.64 7.73 20.76
C PRO A 54 3.98 7.85 22.25
N ARG A 55 5.02 7.11 22.66
CA ARG A 55 5.55 7.12 24.04
C ARG A 55 6.50 8.28 24.31
N VAL A 56 6.88 9.00 23.27
CA VAL A 56 7.85 10.11 23.29
C VAL A 56 7.23 11.31 22.59
N ASN A 57 7.55 12.51 23.07
CA ASN A 57 6.98 13.77 22.57
C ASN A 57 8.06 14.68 21.96
N GLU A 58 9.03 14.08 21.28
CA GLU A 58 10.12 14.78 20.60
C GLU A 58 10.30 14.20 19.18
N PRO A 59 10.49 15.03 18.14
CA PRO A 59 10.54 14.59 16.74
C PRO A 59 11.54 13.47 16.43
N ASP A 60 12.81 13.63 16.83
CA ASP A 60 13.85 12.62 16.54
C ASP A 60 13.62 11.31 17.31
N PRO A 61 13.37 11.33 18.65
CA PRO A 61 12.99 10.13 19.37
C PRO A 61 11.73 9.45 18.83
N TYR A 62 10.75 10.21 18.35
CA TYR A 62 9.54 9.66 17.74
C TYR A 62 9.86 8.80 16.52
N LEU A 63 10.62 9.34 15.56
CA LEU A 63 11.04 8.58 14.37
C LEU A 63 11.93 7.38 14.71
N ALA A 64 12.80 7.53 15.71
CA ALA A 64 13.69 6.46 16.15
C ALA A 64 12.93 5.29 16.81
N ALA A 65 11.77 5.56 17.42
CA ALA A 65 10.95 4.58 18.11
C ALA A 65 10.05 3.75 17.18
N LEU A 66 9.83 4.19 15.93
CA LEU A 66 9.01 3.46 14.97
C LEU A 66 9.65 2.12 14.57
N SER A 67 8.84 1.08 14.57
CA SER A 67 9.18 -0.26 14.11
C SER A 67 9.12 -0.32 12.57
N GLY A 68 10.07 -1.04 11.99
CA GLY A 68 10.14 -1.27 10.56
C GLY A 68 11.56 -1.23 10.03
N THR A 69 11.74 -1.75 8.81
CA THR A 69 13.02 -1.70 8.11
C THR A 69 13.25 -0.27 7.62
N ARG A 70 14.42 0.30 7.88
CA ARG A 70 14.77 1.65 7.42
C ARG A 70 15.44 1.56 6.06
N TRP A 71 14.97 2.39 5.12
CA TRP A 71 15.57 2.54 3.80
C TRP A 71 15.97 3.98 3.56
N ASP A 72 17.15 4.18 2.98
CA ASP A 72 17.73 5.50 2.71
C ASP A 72 17.20 6.14 1.40
N GLY A 73 16.31 5.45 0.68
CA GLY A 73 15.76 5.91 -0.59
C GLY A 73 16.65 5.59 -1.81
N SER A 74 17.80 4.95 -1.63
CA SER A 74 18.68 4.59 -2.73
C SER A 74 18.24 3.27 -3.40
N PRO A 75 18.12 3.21 -4.74
CA PRO A 75 17.85 1.95 -5.43
C PRO A 75 18.90 0.87 -5.16
N SER A 76 20.16 1.25 -4.88
CA SER A 76 21.25 0.29 -4.63
C SER A 76 21.12 -0.46 -3.30
N THR A 77 20.45 0.14 -2.31
CA THR A 77 20.24 -0.43 -0.98
C THR A 77 18.85 -1.06 -0.87
N ALA A 78 17.93 -0.74 -1.78
CA ALA A 78 16.59 -1.33 -1.81
C ALA A 78 16.66 -2.86 -1.96
N THR A 79 17.58 -3.37 -2.77
CA THR A 79 17.77 -4.82 -3.00
C THR A 79 18.26 -5.59 -1.76
N GLU A 80 18.68 -4.88 -0.71
CA GLU A 80 19.09 -5.50 0.56
C GLU A 80 17.90 -5.67 1.53
N ILE A 81 16.73 -5.14 1.19
CA ILE A 81 15.51 -5.24 1.98
C ILE A 81 14.80 -6.56 1.69
N ASP A 82 14.55 -7.33 2.75
CA ASP A 82 13.77 -8.56 2.69
C ASP A 82 12.28 -8.25 2.88
N LEU A 83 11.48 -8.58 1.86
CA LEU A 83 10.02 -8.49 1.85
C LEU A 83 9.36 -9.84 1.53
N ASP A 84 10.11 -10.95 1.57
CA ASP A 84 9.60 -12.28 1.18
C ASP A 84 8.39 -12.73 2.01
N ALA A 85 8.27 -12.23 3.24
CA ALA A 85 7.15 -12.46 4.16
C ALA A 85 6.21 -11.26 4.31
N GLY A 86 6.38 -10.22 3.50
CA GLY A 86 5.79 -8.90 3.73
C GLY A 86 6.55 -8.11 4.80
N GLY A 87 6.07 -6.90 5.10
CA GLY A 87 6.67 -6.06 6.13
C GLY A 87 6.45 -4.57 5.94
N VAL A 88 7.08 -3.80 6.84
CA VAL A 88 7.06 -2.33 6.85
C VAL A 88 8.43 -1.79 6.48
N VAL A 89 8.47 -0.88 5.51
CA VAL A 89 9.65 -0.08 5.17
C VAL A 89 9.38 1.39 5.45
N LEU A 90 10.26 2.00 6.24
CA LEU A 90 10.24 3.42 6.57
C LEU A 90 11.31 4.14 5.74
N TYR A 91 10.92 5.18 5.01
CA TYR A 91 11.80 5.95 4.12
C TYR A 91 11.44 7.43 4.13
N ASN A 92 12.31 8.27 3.56
CA ASN A 92 12.17 9.74 3.58
C ASN A 92 11.95 10.30 5.00
N LEU A 93 12.67 9.76 5.99
CA LEU A 93 12.60 10.24 7.37
C LEU A 93 13.20 11.65 7.44
N SER A 94 12.45 12.60 7.97
CA SER A 94 12.95 13.95 8.22
C SER A 94 12.35 14.53 9.49
N SER A 95 13.10 15.42 10.14
CA SER A 95 12.67 16.07 11.37
C SER A 95 13.09 17.53 11.39
N THR A 96 12.32 18.30 12.14
CA THR A 96 12.62 19.66 12.56
C THR A 96 12.43 19.73 14.07
N PRO A 97 12.73 20.85 14.74
CA PRO A 97 12.50 20.98 16.18
C PRO A 97 11.04 20.78 16.62
N SER A 98 10.06 20.88 15.72
CA SER A 98 8.63 20.81 16.05
C SER A 98 7.81 19.89 15.15
N ALA A 99 8.45 19.17 14.24
CA ALA A 99 7.75 18.29 13.31
C ALA A 99 8.61 17.09 12.90
N ALA A 100 7.98 15.97 12.58
CA ALA A 100 8.59 14.79 12.02
C ALA A 100 7.79 14.29 10.81
N GLU A 101 8.47 13.80 9.80
CA GLU A 101 7.85 13.17 8.63
C GLU A 101 8.48 11.80 8.39
N VAL A 102 7.66 10.84 7.97
CA VAL A 102 8.09 9.52 7.52
C VAL A 102 7.17 9.02 6.43
N SER A 103 7.75 8.47 5.37
CA SER A 103 6.99 7.70 4.38
C SER A 103 7.05 6.22 4.73
N VAL A 104 5.92 5.55 4.57
CA VAL A 104 5.70 4.15 4.93
C VAL A 104 5.35 3.38 3.66
N PHE A 105 5.96 2.22 3.50
CA PHE A 105 5.58 1.19 2.52
C PHE A 105 5.24 -0.08 3.29
N ILE A 106 4.12 -0.71 2.98
CA ILE A 106 3.69 -1.96 3.60
C ILE A 106 3.40 -2.97 2.50
N ALA A 107 3.99 -4.16 2.64
CA ALA A 107 3.78 -5.30 1.77
C ALA A 107 3.08 -6.41 2.58
N SER A 108 2.07 -7.06 2.02
CA SER A 108 1.33 -8.11 2.73
C SER A 108 2.12 -9.41 2.88
N GLY A 109 3.14 -9.58 2.03
CA GLY A 109 3.73 -10.88 1.74
C GLY A 109 2.79 -11.77 0.94
N PRO A 110 3.23 -13.00 0.65
CA PRO A 110 2.44 -13.96 -0.10
C PRO A 110 1.10 -14.25 0.59
N ARG A 111 0.02 -14.28 -0.19
CA ARG A 111 -1.30 -14.64 0.32
C ARG A 111 -1.32 -16.01 0.99
N SER A 112 -2.03 -16.12 2.12
CA SER A 112 -2.21 -17.39 2.81
C SER A 112 -3.65 -17.54 3.32
N PRO A 113 -4.42 -18.54 2.85
CA PRO A 113 -4.00 -19.61 1.95
C PRO A 113 -3.73 -19.13 0.51
N ILE A 114 -2.91 -19.92 -0.20
CA ILE A 114 -2.71 -19.75 -1.65
C ILE A 114 -4.07 -19.89 -2.34
N ASP A 115 -4.35 -18.96 -3.25
CA ASP A 115 -5.51 -18.99 -4.14
C ASP A 115 -4.99 -18.96 -5.58
N ASP A 116 -5.42 -19.94 -6.38
CA ASP A 116 -5.08 -20.02 -7.80
C ASP A 116 -6.06 -19.20 -8.67
N GLY A 117 -6.91 -18.38 -8.04
CA GLY A 117 -7.87 -17.49 -8.67
C GLY A 117 -7.23 -16.26 -9.34
N ALA A 118 -8.09 -15.34 -9.80
CA ALA A 118 -7.67 -14.10 -10.48
C ALA A 118 -7.23 -12.98 -9.51
N SER A 119 -7.16 -13.26 -8.21
CA SER A 119 -6.71 -12.31 -7.19
C SER A 119 -5.18 -12.22 -7.20
N PRO A 120 -4.60 -11.06 -6.86
CA PRO A 120 -3.15 -10.93 -6.80
C PRO A 120 -2.56 -11.86 -5.72
N SER A 121 -1.32 -12.29 -5.93
CA SER A 121 -0.56 -13.07 -4.95
C SER A 121 -0.19 -12.26 -3.71
N GLU A 122 -0.10 -10.94 -3.84
CA GLU A 122 0.31 -10.00 -2.80
C GLU A 122 -0.29 -8.61 -3.05
N VAL A 123 -0.48 -7.83 -1.99
CA VAL A 123 -0.81 -6.40 -2.10
C VAL A 123 0.19 -5.55 -1.36
N TYR A 124 0.30 -4.30 -1.77
CA TYR A 124 1.13 -3.31 -1.11
C TYR A 124 0.45 -1.95 -1.04
N THR A 125 0.83 -1.16 -0.06
CA THR A 125 0.36 0.21 0.12
C THR A 125 1.49 1.12 0.56
N CYS A 126 1.29 2.43 0.39
CA CYS A 126 2.19 3.44 0.92
C CYS A 126 1.46 4.72 1.24
N TYR A 127 1.97 5.40 2.26
CA TYR A 127 1.45 6.68 2.73
C TYR A 127 2.58 7.46 3.39
N ARG A 128 2.36 8.76 3.61
CA ARG A 128 3.23 9.60 4.43
C ARG A 128 2.54 9.95 5.73
N ILE A 129 3.30 9.99 6.81
CA ILE A 129 2.88 10.53 8.09
C ILE A 129 3.58 11.87 8.30
N GLU A 130 2.80 12.86 8.69
CA GLU A 130 3.26 14.19 9.10
C GLU A 130 2.84 14.38 10.55
N THR A 131 3.82 14.59 11.43
CA THR A 131 3.59 14.68 12.87
C THR A 131 4.06 16.03 13.39
N GLU A 132 3.16 16.77 14.04
CA GLU A 132 3.44 18.06 14.67
C GLU A 132 3.55 17.92 16.19
N PHE A 133 4.57 18.56 16.78
CA PHE A 133 4.89 18.54 18.21
C PHE A 133 4.59 19.90 18.84
N VAL A 134 3.42 20.47 18.55
CA VAL A 134 3.03 21.81 19.00
C VAL A 134 2.17 21.71 20.27
N GLY A 135 2.80 21.93 21.43
CA GLY A 135 2.11 21.96 22.73
C GLY A 135 1.85 20.59 23.36
N ASP A 136 1.42 20.59 24.63
CA ASP A 136 1.11 19.42 25.46
C ASP A 136 -0.39 19.05 25.29
N PRO A 137 -0.83 17.76 25.36
CA PRO A 137 -0.09 16.61 25.90
C PRO A 137 0.41 15.55 24.90
N MET A 138 0.08 15.62 23.61
CA MET A 138 0.48 14.61 22.62
C MET A 138 0.70 15.25 21.24
N PRO A 139 1.65 14.72 20.45
CA PRO A 139 1.86 15.19 19.08
C PRO A 139 0.65 14.81 18.21
N SER A 140 0.41 15.61 17.18
CA SER A 140 -0.67 15.38 16.21
C SER A 140 -0.09 14.77 14.95
N ALA A 141 -0.45 13.52 14.65
CA ALA A 141 -0.05 12.83 13.43
C ALA A 141 -1.21 12.82 12.41
N GLY A 142 -0.91 13.20 11.18
CA GLY A 142 -1.80 13.11 10.03
C GLY A 142 -1.24 12.15 8.98
N ARG A 143 -2.13 11.43 8.29
CA ARG A 143 -1.79 10.53 7.17
C ARG A 143 -2.12 11.20 5.84
N VAL A 144 -1.14 11.19 4.94
CA VAL A 144 -1.30 11.58 3.54
C VAL A 144 -1.19 10.32 2.69
N LEU A 145 -2.28 9.98 2.00
CA LEU A 145 -2.29 8.84 1.10
C LEU A 145 -1.51 9.17 -0.17
N LEU A 146 -0.69 8.22 -0.62
CA LEU A 146 0.09 8.36 -1.85
C LEU A 146 -0.60 7.57 -2.96
N ASP A 147 -0.60 8.12 -4.16
CA ASP A 147 -1.17 7.46 -5.35
C ASP A 147 -0.27 6.37 -5.94
N SER A 148 0.98 6.29 -5.49
CA SER A 148 1.98 5.35 -5.99
C SER A 148 3.10 5.14 -4.99
N CYS A 149 3.70 3.95 -4.99
CA CYS A 149 4.81 3.59 -4.13
C CYS A 149 6.16 3.67 -4.87
N PRO A 150 7.28 3.83 -4.13
CA PRO A 150 8.60 3.93 -4.74
C PRO A 150 8.94 2.66 -5.52
N GLU A 151 9.24 2.80 -6.81
CA GLU A 151 9.52 1.70 -7.73
C GLU A 151 10.61 0.73 -7.23
N PRO A 152 11.71 1.18 -6.59
CA PRO A 152 12.71 0.25 -6.06
C PRO A 152 12.18 -0.74 -5.01
N LEU A 153 11.13 -0.39 -4.26
CA LEU A 153 10.49 -1.31 -3.31
C LEU A 153 9.42 -2.16 -4.00
N VAL A 154 8.68 -1.59 -4.94
CA VAL A 154 7.68 -2.34 -5.74
C VAL A 154 8.34 -3.45 -6.55
N SER A 155 9.53 -3.19 -7.09
CA SER A 155 10.30 -4.16 -7.88
C SER A 155 10.93 -5.30 -7.07
N LEU A 156 10.76 -5.30 -5.74
CA LEU A 156 11.10 -6.44 -4.88
C LEU A 156 9.92 -7.43 -4.76
N LEU A 157 8.71 -7.03 -5.15
CA LEU A 157 7.51 -7.83 -5.02
C LEU A 157 7.27 -8.71 -6.26
N PRO A 158 6.42 -9.74 -6.15
CA PRO A 158 5.97 -10.51 -7.31
C PRO A 158 5.37 -9.63 -8.42
N GLU A 159 5.50 -10.05 -9.68
CA GLU A 159 5.00 -9.28 -10.84
C GLU A 159 3.48 -9.04 -10.81
N ASP A 160 2.73 -9.91 -10.13
CA ASP A 160 1.28 -9.81 -9.98
C ASP A 160 0.85 -9.12 -8.67
N ALA A 161 1.79 -8.57 -7.90
CA ALA A 161 1.48 -7.78 -6.72
C ALA A 161 0.70 -6.52 -7.10
N ALA A 162 -0.33 -6.20 -6.32
CA ALA A 162 -1.25 -5.11 -6.62
C ALA A 162 -1.16 -3.96 -5.63
N PHE A 163 -1.23 -2.73 -6.14
CA PHE A 163 -1.33 -1.56 -5.28
C PHE A 163 -2.73 -1.48 -4.67
N ALA A 164 -2.80 -1.28 -3.36
CA ALA A 164 -4.01 -0.96 -2.62
C ALA A 164 -3.83 0.37 -1.90
N SER A 165 -4.64 1.37 -2.25
CA SER A 165 -4.58 2.68 -1.59
C SER A 165 -4.89 2.55 -0.10
N GLY A 166 -4.32 3.40 0.75
CA GLY A 166 -4.59 3.36 2.20
C GLY A 166 -6.08 3.42 2.58
N GLU A 167 -6.94 4.05 1.76
CA GLU A 167 -8.41 4.09 1.96
C GLU A 167 -9.06 2.70 2.02
N VAL A 168 -8.39 1.69 1.47
CA VAL A 168 -8.85 0.29 1.49
C VAL A 168 -8.77 -0.29 2.91
N PHE A 169 -7.90 0.25 3.76
CA PHE A 169 -7.58 -0.27 5.09
C PHE A 169 -8.15 0.57 6.24
N ASP A 170 -8.74 1.75 5.97
CA ASP A 170 -9.30 2.67 6.97
C ASP A 170 -10.69 2.22 7.53
N GLY A 171 -10.94 0.92 7.63
CA GLY A 171 -12.23 0.30 8.01
C GLY A 171 -12.45 0.08 9.50
#